data_AF-A0A536UZF4-F1
#
_entry.id   AF-A0A536UZF4-F1
#
_cell.length_a   1.000
_cell.length_b   1.000
_cell.length_c   1.000
_cell.angle_alpha   90.00
_cell.angle_beta   90.00
_cell.angle_gamma   90.00
#
_symmetry.space_group_name_H-M   'P 1'
#
loop_
_entity.id
_entity.type
_entity.pdbx_description
1 polymer ?
#
loop_
_entity_poly.entity_id
_entity_poly.type
_entity_poly.pdbx_seq_one_letter_code
_entity_poly.pdbx_strand_id
1 'polypeptide(L)'
;MLAPAHVGHLAMLRALIRQASAEGSFASGLAGDTSQSVEFFDKLKRALVHGYFIEEDPRSGRVESVSVPGYVFWADDRNSSNPPMGFGLFRAIEGGYELWLAGLELGRRGGGHGRALIDSLFNTPPGKKTWVVRIPRGSKYRSTVEHLLGPHHFQPVGDTPNLRWFLRRDAPYTVAVRVRDIVDGHPAPN
;
A
#
# COMPACT_ATOMS: atom_id res chain seq x y z
N MET A 1 -9.41 -12.45 8.74
CA MET A 1 -9.28 -11.64 9.98
C MET A 1 -8.07 -10.73 9.89
N LEU A 2 -8.15 -9.48 10.39
CA LEU A 2 -7.00 -8.57 10.50
C LEU A 2 -6.56 -8.41 11.97
N ALA A 3 -5.26 -8.21 12.15
CA ALA A 3 -4.69 -7.72 13.41
C ALA A 3 -3.68 -6.59 13.13
N PRO A 4 -3.45 -5.65 14.06
CA PRO A 4 -2.39 -4.67 13.92
C PRO A 4 -1.04 -5.34 13.68
N ALA A 5 -0.28 -4.81 12.72
CA ALA A 5 1.09 -5.23 12.48
C ALA A 5 2.00 -4.73 13.61
N HIS A 6 3.01 -5.52 13.98
CA HIS A 6 4.03 -5.15 14.94
C HIS A 6 5.38 -5.70 14.47
N VAL A 7 6.46 -5.34 15.18
CA VAL A 7 7.84 -5.67 14.76
C VAL A 7 8.11 -7.17 14.55
N GLY A 8 7.37 -8.04 15.24
CA GLY A 8 7.45 -9.50 15.06
C GLY A 8 7.03 -9.98 13.67
N HIS A 9 6.25 -9.18 12.93
CA HIS A 9 5.84 -9.48 11.56
C HIS A 9 6.84 -8.98 10.50
N LEU A 10 7.92 -8.28 10.89
CA LEU A 10 8.84 -7.64 9.96
C LEU A 10 9.47 -8.63 8.96
N ALA A 11 9.81 -9.84 9.40
CA ALA A 11 10.38 -10.86 8.52
C ALA A 11 9.40 -11.26 7.40
N MET A 12 8.13 -11.49 7.74
CA MET A 12 7.08 -11.79 6.77
C MET A 12 6.81 -10.60 5.83
N LEU A 13 6.68 -9.39 6.37
CA LEU A 13 6.49 -8.18 5.58
C LEU A 13 7.63 -7.98 4.58
N ARG A 14 8.88 -8.15 5.02
CA ARG A 14 10.06 -8.06 4.17
C ARG A 14 10.02 -9.08 3.04
N ALA A 15 9.70 -10.35 3.34
CA ALA A 15 9.60 -11.40 2.33
C ALA A 15 8.54 -11.08 1.28
N LEU A 16 7.32 -10.71 1.71
CA LEU A 16 6.22 -10.41 0.79
C LEU A 16 6.47 -9.13 -0.03
N ILE A 17 7.07 -8.09 0.57
CA ILE A 17 7.42 -6.85 -0.15
C ILE A 17 8.49 -7.13 -1.20
N ARG A 18 9.55 -7.89 -0.85
CA ARG A 18 10.59 -8.28 -1.82
C ARG A 18 10.01 -9.06 -2.99
N GLN A 19 9.18 -10.06 -2.69
CA GLN A 19 8.53 -10.88 -3.70
C GLN A 19 7.62 -10.04 -4.61
N ALA A 20 6.77 -9.20 -4.05
CA ALA A 20 5.89 -8.32 -4.81
C ALA A 20 6.69 -7.32 -5.67
N SER A 21 7.84 -6.83 -5.19
CA SER A 21 8.73 -5.95 -5.94
C SER A 21 9.41 -6.67 -7.10
N ALA A 22 9.87 -7.91 -6.90
CA ALA A 22 10.44 -8.75 -7.96
C ALA A 22 9.41 -9.07 -9.06
N GLU A 23 8.13 -9.15 -8.71
CA GLU A 23 7.03 -9.36 -9.67
C GLU A 23 6.52 -8.09 -10.35
N GLY A 24 7.08 -6.91 -10.04
CA GLY A 24 6.65 -5.62 -10.58
C GLY A 24 5.35 -5.08 -9.96
N SER A 25 4.94 -5.58 -8.80
CA SER A 25 3.77 -5.07 -8.06
C SER A 25 4.11 -3.86 -7.18
N PHE A 26 5.38 -3.70 -6.81
CA PHE A 26 5.93 -2.57 -6.06
C PHE A 26 7.19 -2.00 -6.74
N ALA A 27 7.81 -0.99 -6.12
CA ALA A 27 9.06 -0.40 -6.59
C ALA A 27 10.16 -1.47 -6.72
N SER A 28 10.76 -1.58 -7.91
CA SER A 28 11.77 -2.61 -8.24
C SER A 28 12.98 -2.59 -7.31
N GLY A 29 13.37 -1.41 -6.82
CA GLY A 29 14.49 -1.24 -5.89
C GLY A 29 14.33 -1.95 -4.54
N LEU A 30 13.11 -2.39 -4.19
CA LEU A 30 12.83 -3.14 -2.96
C LEU A 30 12.99 -4.66 -3.11
N ALA A 31 13.27 -5.18 -4.32
CA ALA A 31 13.37 -6.62 -4.57
C ALA A 31 14.65 -7.28 -4.04
N GLY A 32 15.76 -6.53 -4.01
CA GLY A 32 17.09 -7.02 -3.57
C GLY A 32 17.60 -6.32 -2.31
N ASP A 33 18.89 -6.49 -2.02
CA ASP A 33 19.62 -5.83 -0.93
C ASP A 33 20.29 -4.52 -1.41
N THR A 34 19.48 -3.63 -1.98
CA THR A 34 19.93 -2.29 -2.40
C THR A 34 19.97 -1.35 -1.19
N SER A 35 20.75 -0.27 -1.26
CA SER A 35 20.74 0.77 -0.21
C SER A 35 19.33 1.33 0.04
N GLN A 36 18.55 1.50 -1.02
CA GLN A 36 17.14 1.91 -0.93
C GLN A 36 16.30 0.90 -0.14
N SER A 37 16.48 -0.40 -0.38
CA SER A 37 15.74 -1.44 0.32
C SER A 37 16.09 -1.50 1.81
N VAL A 38 17.38 -1.33 2.16
CA VAL A 38 17.87 -1.36 3.54
C VAL A 38 17.25 -0.20 4.31
N GLU A 39 17.36 1.01 3.77
CA GLU A 39 16.79 2.21 4.37
C GLU A 39 15.27 2.09 4.54
N PHE A 40 14.58 1.60 3.51
CA PHE A 40 13.13 1.38 3.56
C PHE A 40 12.74 0.42 4.68
N PHE A 41 13.40 -0.74 4.79
CA PHE A 41 13.05 -1.73 5.82
C PHE A 41 13.45 -1.29 7.23
N ASP A 42 14.47 -0.46 7.39
CA ASP A 42 14.82 0.15 8.67
C ASP A 42 13.76 1.17 9.11
N LYS A 43 13.30 2.02 8.19
CA LYS A 43 12.18 2.92 8.46
C LYS A 43 10.88 2.15 8.74
N LEU A 44 10.61 1.06 8.02
CA LEU A 44 9.46 0.20 8.28
C LEU A 44 9.53 -0.45 9.65
N LYS A 45 10.71 -0.94 10.06
CA LYS A 45 10.92 -1.49 11.42
C LYS A 45 10.56 -0.44 12.48
N ARG A 46 11.01 0.81 12.32
CA ARG A 46 10.67 1.90 13.24
C ARG A 46 9.17 2.19 13.24
N ALA A 47 8.53 2.22 12.07
CA ALA A 47 7.09 2.43 11.96
C ALA A 47 6.27 1.32 12.63
N LEU A 48 6.71 0.06 12.57
CA LEU A 48 6.06 -1.05 13.28
C LEU A 48 6.21 -1.00 14.80
N VAL A 49 7.18 -0.23 15.32
CA VAL A 49 7.39 -0.05 16.77
C VAL A 49 6.69 1.22 17.27
N HIS A 50 6.75 2.31 16.51
CA HIS A 50 6.33 3.64 16.96
C HIS A 50 5.09 4.19 16.23
N GLY A 51 4.65 3.57 15.14
CA GLY A 51 3.46 3.97 14.38
C GLY A 51 3.68 5.03 13.30
N TYR A 52 4.92 5.50 13.10
CA TYR A 52 5.24 6.52 12.11
C TYR A 52 6.52 6.23 11.31
N PHE A 53 6.51 6.65 10.06
CA PHE A 53 7.64 6.69 9.14
C PHE A 53 8.25 8.09 9.17
N ILE A 54 9.58 8.18 9.13
CA ILE A 54 10.27 9.46 9.01
C ILE A 54 10.63 9.67 7.56
N GLU A 55 10.07 10.70 6.95
CA GLU A 55 10.30 11.07 5.56
C GLU A 55 10.86 12.49 5.49
N GLU A 56 11.75 12.73 4.53
CA GLU A 56 12.19 14.07 4.21
C GLU A 56 11.33 14.58 3.05
N ASP A 57 10.68 15.73 3.22
CA ASP A 57 9.95 16.38 2.15
C ASP A 57 10.95 16.80 1.05
N PRO A 58 10.87 16.23 -0.16
CA PRO A 58 11.80 16.54 -1.24
C PRO A 58 11.79 18.01 -1.68
N ARG A 59 10.70 18.75 -1.40
CA ARG A 59 10.58 20.16 -1.79
C ARG A 59 11.15 21.11 -0.76
N SER A 60 11.01 20.78 0.53
CA SER A 60 11.39 21.68 1.62
C SER A 60 12.59 21.21 2.44
N GLY A 61 13.06 19.97 2.24
CA GLY A 61 14.10 19.33 3.06
C GLY A 61 13.67 19.09 4.51
N ARG A 62 12.38 19.26 4.82
CA ARG A 62 11.87 19.13 6.18
C ARG A 62 11.62 17.65 6.50
N VAL A 63 12.08 17.23 7.67
CA VAL A 63 11.80 15.91 8.20
C VAL A 63 10.39 15.88 8.78
N GLU A 64 9.52 15.06 8.20
CA GLU A 64 8.14 14.86 8.61
C GLU A 64 7.92 13.45 9.17
N SER A 65 7.05 13.37 10.18
CA SER A 65 6.56 12.09 10.71
C SER A 65 5.23 11.74 10.07
N VAL A 66 5.21 10.69 9.26
CA VAL A 66 4.03 10.21 8.55
C VAL A 66 3.48 8.99 9.26
N SER A 67 2.21 9.02 9.69
CA SER A 67 1.60 7.84 10.31
C SER A 67 1.47 6.71 9.30
N VAL A 68 1.92 5.50 9.69
CA VAL A 68 1.83 4.29 8.85
C VAL A 68 1.14 3.16 9.61
N PRO A 69 -0.20 3.18 9.73
CA PRO A 69 -0.96 2.07 10.29
C PRO A 69 -0.76 0.80 9.46
N GLY A 70 -0.34 -0.29 10.09
CA GLY A 70 -0.15 -1.58 9.44
C GLY A 70 -1.07 -2.66 10.00
N TYR A 71 -1.49 -3.58 9.13
CA TYR A 71 -2.29 -4.75 9.49
C TYR A 71 -1.75 -6.01 8.81
N VAL A 72 -1.91 -7.14 9.48
CA VAL A 72 -1.63 -8.48 8.96
C VAL A 72 -2.91 -9.31 8.88
N PHE A 73 -2.98 -10.23 7.93
CA PHE A 73 -4.20 -10.94 7.53
C PHE A 73 -4.09 -12.46 7.61
N TRP A 74 -5.13 -13.10 8.13
CA TRP A 74 -5.36 -14.55 8.11
C TRP A 74 -6.65 -14.88 7.36
N ALA A 75 -6.65 -15.93 6.54
CA ALA A 75 -7.88 -16.42 5.88
C ALA A 75 -8.87 -17.05 6.87
N ASP A 76 -8.40 -17.98 7.71
CA ASP A 76 -9.27 -18.95 8.39
C ASP A 76 -9.35 -18.80 9.91
N ASP A 77 -9.00 -17.62 10.46
CA ASP A 77 -8.96 -17.24 11.90
C ASP A 77 -7.55 -17.25 12.55
N ARG A 78 -7.34 -16.31 13.48
CA ARG A 78 -6.09 -16.02 14.21
C ARG A 78 -5.71 -17.11 15.21
N ASN A 79 -6.66 -17.96 15.61
CA ASN A 79 -6.45 -19.07 16.54
C ASN A 79 -5.87 -20.32 15.88
N SER A 80 -5.78 -20.35 14.56
CA SER A 80 -4.98 -21.36 13.88
C SER A 80 -3.50 -21.05 14.12
N SER A 81 -2.67 -22.06 14.40
CA SER A 81 -1.20 -21.93 14.49
C SER A 81 -0.53 -21.46 13.19
N ASN A 82 -1.32 -20.99 12.22
CA ASN A 82 -0.89 -20.59 10.90
C ASN A 82 -0.34 -19.16 10.93
N PRO A 83 0.77 -18.90 10.23
CA PRO A 83 1.28 -17.55 10.08
C PRO A 83 0.29 -16.67 9.28
N PRO A 84 0.31 -15.35 9.49
CA PRO A 84 -0.42 -14.43 8.64
C PRO A 84 0.06 -14.56 7.19
N MET A 85 -0.89 -14.54 6.26
CA MET A 85 -0.65 -14.78 4.82
C MET A 85 -0.69 -13.50 3.97
N GLY A 86 -0.98 -12.36 4.59
CA GLY A 86 -1.01 -11.09 3.90
C GLY A 86 -0.89 -9.91 4.84
N PHE A 87 -0.84 -8.73 4.24
CA PHE A 87 -0.72 -7.48 4.97
C PHE A 87 -1.29 -6.30 4.17
N GLY A 88 -1.53 -5.20 4.89
CA GLY A 88 -1.78 -3.88 4.31
C GLY A 88 -1.16 -2.80 5.19
N LEU A 89 -0.47 -1.85 4.57
CA LEU A 89 0.10 -0.65 5.18
C LEU A 89 -0.60 0.56 4.58
N PHE A 90 -1.13 1.40 5.45
CA PHE A 90 -1.67 2.71 5.08
C PHE A 90 -0.59 3.76 5.28
N ARG A 91 -0.56 4.79 4.46
CA ARG A 91 0.31 5.96 4.66
C ARG A 91 -0.58 7.20 4.77
N ALA A 92 -0.37 7.99 5.81
CA ALA A 92 -1.15 9.21 6.01
C ALA A 92 -0.89 10.21 4.88
N ILE A 93 -1.96 10.82 4.42
CA ILE A 93 -1.95 11.95 3.49
C ILE A 93 -2.80 13.06 4.09
N GLU A 94 -2.67 14.28 3.56
CA GLU A 94 -3.57 15.36 3.93
C GLU A 94 -5.03 14.95 3.66
N GLY A 95 -5.87 14.98 4.69
CA GLY A 95 -7.29 14.61 4.58
C GLY A 95 -7.60 13.11 4.68
N GLY A 96 -6.62 12.22 4.85
CA GLY A 96 -6.89 10.79 5.05
C GLY A 96 -5.69 9.87 4.88
N TYR A 97 -5.88 8.78 4.15
CA TYR A 97 -4.85 7.78 3.90
C TYR A 97 -4.76 7.39 2.42
N GLU A 98 -3.60 6.89 2.04
CA GLU A 98 -3.44 6.01 0.91
C GLU A 98 -3.27 4.56 1.39
N LEU A 99 -3.77 3.59 0.62
CA LEU A 99 -3.33 2.21 0.78
C LEU A 99 -1.99 2.09 0.08
N TRP A 100 -0.92 2.15 0.87
CA TRP A 100 0.44 2.31 0.35
C TRP A 100 1.01 0.99 -0.15
N LEU A 101 0.90 -0.06 0.65
CA LEU A 101 1.40 -1.40 0.31
C LEU A 101 0.38 -2.44 0.77
N ALA A 102 0.01 -3.35 -0.11
CA ALA A 102 -0.82 -4.51 0.25
C ALA A 102 -0.34 -5.74 -0.50
N GLY A 103 -0.25 -6.86 0.18
CA GLY A 103 0.29 -8.08 -0.41
C GLY A 103 -0.28 -9.34 0.22
N LEU A 104 -0.38 -10.39 -0.60
CA LEU A 104 -0.68 -11.76 -0.20
C LEU A 104 0.46 -12.67 -0.65
N GLU A 105 0.70 -13.70 0.16
CA GLU A 105 1.54 -14.83 -0.17
C GLU A 105 1.12 -15.47 -1.50
N LEU A 106 2.08 -15.70 -2.40
CA LEU A 106 1.81 -16.18 -3.76
C LEU A 106 1.07 -17.52 -3.80
N GLY A 107 1.50 -18.48 -2.98
CA GLY A 107 0.90 -19.82 -2.93
C GLY A 107 -0.56 -19.82 -2.47
N ARG A 108 -1.07 -18.68 -2.00
CA ARG A 108 -2.43 -18.50 -1.53
C ARG A 108 -3.20 -17.44 -2.33
N ARG A 109 -2.68 -17.04 -3.50
CA ARG A 109 -3.45 -16.23 -4.46
C ARG A 109 -4.44 -17.15 -5.20
N GLY A 110 -5.70 -16.74 -5.24
CA GLY A 110 -6.82 -17.61 -5.65
C GLY A 110 -7.80 -17.80 -4.48
N GLY A 111 -8.97 -18.39 -4.73
CA GLY A 111 -9.92 -18.72 -3.65
C GLY A 111 -10.59 -17.53 -2.94
N GLY A 112 -10.51 -16.31 -3.48
CA GLY A 112 -11.18 -15.13 -2.91
C GLY A 112 -10.40 -14.40 -1.80
N HIS A 113 -9.20 -14.86 -1.43
CA HIS A 113 -8.42 -14.24 -0.35
C HIS A 113 -7.97 -12.80 -0.66
N GLY A 114 -7.68 -12.47 -1.94
CA GLY A 114 -7.38 -11.11 -2.38
C GLY A 114 -8.53 -10.15 -2.07
N ARG A 115 -9.75 -10.56 -2.40
CA ARG A 115 -10.96 -9.80 -2.10
C ARG A 115 -11.17 -9.70 -0.59
N ALA A 116 -11.06 -10.80 0.14
CA ALA A 116 -11.22 -10.80 1.58
C ALA A 116 -10.21 -9.89 2.29
N LEU A 117 -8.95 -9.86 1.85
CA LEU A 117 -7.94 -8.94 2.37
C LEU A 117 -8.34 -7.48 2.13
N ILE A 118 -8.65 -7.10 0.89
CA ILE A 118 -9.01 -5.73 0.53
C ILE A 118 -10.27 -5.28 1.26
N ASP A 119 -11.30 -6.12 1.29
CA ASP A 119 -12.55 -5.87 2.02
C ASP A 119 -12.27 -5.66 3.52
N SER A 120 -11.39 -6.48 4.10
CA SER A 120 -11.02 -6.32 5.51
C SER A 120 -10.24 -5.02 5.74
N LEU A 121 -9.30 -4.68 4.86
CA LEU A 121 -8.46 -3.49 4.97
C LEU A 121 -9.33 -2.23 4.93
N PHE A 122 -10.25 -2.12 3.98
CA PHE A 122 -11.13 -0.95 3.87
C PHE A 122 -12.16 -0.84 5.01
N ASN A 123 -12.43 -1.93 5.73
CA ASN A 123 -13.25 -1.90 6.95
C ASN A 123 -12.52 -1.37 8.20
N THR A 124 -11.19 -1.25 8.16
CA THR A 124 -10.41 -0.66 9.27
C THR A 124 -10.64 0.87 9.37
N PRO A 125 -10.38 1.51 10.54
CA PRO A 125 -10.45 2.96 10.66
C PRO A 125 -9.64 3.75 9.60
N PRO A 126 -8.36 3.42 9.30
CA PRO A 126 -7.63 4.08 8.20
C PRO A 126 -8.17 3.68 6.82
N GLY A 127 -8.63 2.44 6.65
CA GLY A 127 -9.28 1.97 5.43
C GLY A 127 -10.49 2.80 5.01
N LYS A 128 -11.38 3.10 5.96
CA LYS A 128 -12.57 3.94 5.72
C LYS A 128 -12.22 5.37 5.29
N LYS A 129 -11.02 5.85 5.66
CA LYS A 129 -10.46 7.15 5.26
C LYS A 129 -9.40 7.05 4.17
N THR A 130 -9.36 5.93 3.45
CA THR A 130 -8.45 5.76 2.33
C THR A 130 -9.06 6.34 1.06
N TRP A 131 -8.32 7.25 0.43
CA TRP A 131 -8.77 7.98 -0.76
C TRP A 131 -7.96 7.61 -2.00
N VAL A 132 -6.71 7.19 -1.82
CA VAL A 132 -5.76 6.96 -2.91
C VAL A 132 -5.22 5.54 -2.85
N VAL A 133 -5.09 4.91 -4.03
CA VAL A 133 -4.31 3.68 -4.23
C VAL A 133 -3.39 3.90 -5.42
N ARG A 134 -2.15 3.43 -5.33
CA ARG A 134 -1.16 3.55 -6.41
C ARG A 134 -0.53 2.20 -6.70
N ILE A 135 -0.28 1.93 -7.97
CA ILE A 135 0.48 0.76 -8.41
C ILE A 135 1.54 1.19 -9.43
N PRO A 136 2.63 0.42 -9.62
CA PRO A 136 3.54 0.66 -10.73
C PRO A 136 2.79 0.70 -12.06
N ARG A 137 3.09 1.68 -12.92
CA ARG A 137 2.44 1.86 -14.23
C ARG A 137 2.52 0.59 -15.10
N GLY A 138 3.68 -0.08 -15.08
CA GLY A 138 3.94 -1.33 -15.79
C GLY A 138 3.46 -2.60 -15.07
N SER A 139 2.69 -2.49 -13.98
CA SER A 139 2.24 -3.66 -13.23
C SER A 139 1.32 -4.55 -14.06
N LYS A 140 1.73 -5.82 -14.23
CA LYS A 140 0.92 -6.87 -14.88
C LYS A 140 -0.39 -7.17 -14.13
N TYR A 141 -0.53 -6.72 -12.88
CA TYR A 141 -1.70 -6.95 -12.03
C TYR A 141 -2.76 -5.85 -12.11
N ARG A 142 -2.64 -4.91 -13.07
CA ARG A 142 -3.59 -3.81 -13.28
C ARG A 142 -5.05 -4.26 -13.19
N SER A 143 -5.46 -5.20 -14.06
CA SER A 143 -6.87 -5.58 -14.19
C SER A 143 -7.40 -6.22 -12.91
N THR A 144 -6.55 -6.99 -12.22
CA THR A 144 -6.88 -7.57 -10.91
C THR A 144 -7.08 -6.49 -9.85
N VAL A 145 -6.20 -5.49 -9.80
CA VAL A 145 -6.33 -4.37 -8.86
C VAL A 145 -7.58 -3.55 -9.15
N GLU A 146 -7.84 -3.21 -10.41
CA GLU A 146 -9.08 -2.53 -10.84
C GLU A 146 -10.33 -3.30 -10.40
N HIS A 147 -10.35 -4.62 -10.57
CA HIS A 147 -11.45 -5.47 -10.14
C HIS A 147 -11.63 -5.49 -8.61
N LEU A 148 -10.54 -5.56 -7.84
CA LEU A 148 -10.58 -5.56 -6.38
C LEU A 148 -11.00 -4.21 -5.80
N LEU A 149 -10.65 -3.11 -6.48
CA LEU A 149 -10.91 -1.74 -6.03
C LEU A 149 -12.31 -1.23 -6.41
N GLY A 150 -12.90 -1.74 -7.50
CA GLY A 150 -14.21 -1.32 -8.00
C GLY A 150 -15.35 -1.36 -6.96
N PRO A 151 -15.51 -2.46 -6.18
CA PRO A 151 -16.52 -2.53 -5.11
C PRO A 151 -16.38 -1.47 -4.03
N HIS A 152 -15.18 -0.88 -3.89
CA HIS A 152 -14.86 0.16 -2.92
C HIS A 152 -14.88 1.57 -3.53
N HIS A 153 -15.49 1.71 -4.72
CA HIS A 153 -15.70 2.97 -5.44
C HIS A 153 -14.41 3.70 -5.84
N PHE A 154 -13.31 2.98 -5.98
CA PHE A 154 -12.10 3.51 -6.58
C PHE A 154 -12.17 3.42 -8.10
N GLN A 155 -11.66 4.45 -8.77
CA GLN A 155 -11.56 4.51 -10.22
C GLN A 155 -10.18 5.02 -10.66
N PRO A 156 -9.66 4.56 -11.80
CA PRO A 156 -8.42 5.10 -12.34
C PRO A 156 -8.61 6.58 -12.68
N VAL A 157 -7.64 7.41 -12.30
CA VAL A 157 -7.64 8.87 -12.58
C VAL A 157 -6.50 9.31 -13.48
N GLY A 158 -5.53 8.43 -13.75
CA GLY A 158 -4.46 8.64 -14.70
C GLY A 158 -3.14 8.03 -14.25
N ASP A 159 -2.11 8.30 -15.04
CA ASP A 159 -0.77 7.74 -14.86
C ASP A 159 0.26 8.87 -14.77
N THR A 160 1.22 8.73 -13.85
CA THR A 160 2.50 9.44 -13.89
C THR A 160 3.56 8.55 -14.55
N PRO A 161 4.83 9.00 -14.74
CA PRO A 161 5.83 8.18 -15.43
C PRO A 161 5.99 6.77 -14.85
N ASN A 162 5.86 6.64 -13.52
CA ASN A 162 6.13 5.40 -12.81
C ASN A 162 4.89 4.76 -12.17
N LEU A 163 3.79 5.50 -11.97
CA LEU A 163 2.66 5.06 -11.16
C LEU A 163 1.34 5.26 -11.88
N ARG A 164 0.44 4.30 -11.72
CA ARG A 164 -0.99 4.45 -11.99
C ARG A 164 -1.72 4.83 -10.71
N TRP A 165 -2.62 5.80 -10.81
CA TRP A 165 -3.36 6.36 -9.69
C TRP A 165 -4.83 5.97 -9.74
N PHE A 166 -5.35 5.55 -8.59
CA PHE A 166 -6.76 5.32 -8.34
C PHE A 166 -7.24 6.27 -7.24
N LEU A 167 -8.41 6.86 -7.44
CA LEU A 167 -9.07 7.76 -6.50
C LEU A 167 -10.45 7.23 -6.14
N ARG A 168 -10.81 7.27 -4.87
CA ARG A 168 -12.17 6.96 -4.41
C ARG A 168 -13.14 8.06 -4.84
N ARG A 169 -14.30 7.70 -5.37
CA ARG A 169 -15.28 8.65 -5.97
C ARG A 169 -15.77 9.74 -5.00
N ASP A 170 -15.87 9.41 -3.72
CA ASP A 170 -16.31 10.27 -2.63
C ASP A 170 -15.15 10.97 -1.90
N ALA A 171 -13.94 11.00 -2.48
CA ALA A 171 -12.80 11.68 -1.89
C ALA A 171 -13.09 13.18 -1.64
N PRO A 172 -12.62 13.76 -0.51
CA PRO A 172 -12.73 15.19 -0.25
C PRO A 172 -12.17 16.02 -1.42
N TYR A 173 -12.83 17.15 -1.71
CA TYR A 173 -12.46 18.00 -2.85
C TYR A 173 -10.97 18.35 -2.90
N THR A 174 -10.38 18.68 -1.74
CA THR A 174 -8.96 19.02 -1.62
C THR A 174 -8.05 17.86 -2.03
N VAL A 175 -8.40 16.62 -1.67
CA VAL A 175 -7.67 15.41 -2.07
C VAL A 175 -7.83 15.19 -3.57
N ALA A 176 -9.05 15.32 -4.09
CA ALA A 176 -9.34 15.09 -5.50
C ALA A 176 -8.59 16.07 -6.41
N VAL A 177 -8.58 17.36 -6.09
CA VAL A 177 -7.83 18.40 -6.83
C VAL A 177 -6.33 18.10 -6.78
N ARG A 178 -5.77 17.85 -5.59
CA ARG A 178 -4.34 17.58 -5.43
C ARG A 178 -3.89 16.35 -6.23
N VAL A 179 -4.70 15.29 -6.26
CA VAL A 179 -4.39 14.10 -7.07
C VAL A 179 -4.41 14.42 -8.56
N ARG A 180 -5.40 15.19 -9.03
CA ARG A 180 -5.46 15.63 -10.43
C ARG A 180 -4.25 16.49 -10.81
N ASP A 181 -3.91 17.49 -9.99
CA ASP A 181 -2.75 18.35 -10.22
C ASP A 181 -1.44 17.55 -10.34
N ILE A 182 -1.27 16.49 -9.54
CA ILE A 182 -0.10 15.62 -9.60
C ILE A 182 -0.06 14.83 -10.92
N VAL A 183 -1.20 14.22 -11.29
CA VAL A 183 -1.32 13.40 -12.50
C VAL A 183 -1.15 14.26 -13.75
N ASP A 184 -1.82 15.40 -13.82
CA ASP A 184 -1.80 16.32 -14.96
C ASP A 184 -0.48 17.08 -15.07
N GLY A 185 0.17 17.39 -13.94
CA GLY A 185 1.47 18.06 -13.90
C GLY A 185 2.66 17.14 -14.19
N HIS A 186 2.48 15.82 -14.10
CA HIS A 186 3.52 14.83 -14.40
C HIS A 186 2.95 13.72 -15.27
N PRO A 187 2.47 14.03 -16.49
CA PRO A 187 1.85 13.03 -17.35
C PRO A 187 2.87 11.96 -17.73
N ALA A 188 2.40 10.73 -17.86
CA ALA A 188 3.18 9.64 -18.42
C ALA A 188 3.70 10.03 -19.84
N PRO A 189 4.97 9.75 -20.18
CA PRO A 189 5.42 9.89 -21.56
C PRO A 189 4.61 8.96 -22.48
N ASN A 190 4.14 9.54 -23.60
CA ASN A 190 3.40 8.88 -24.68
C ASN A 190 4.11 7.63 -25.19
#